data_AF-R7SWN3-F1
#
_entry.id   AF-R7SWN3-F1
#
_cell.length_a   1.000
_cell.length_b   1.000
_cell.length_c   1.000
_cell.angle_alpha   90.00
_cell.angle_beta   90.00
_cell.angle_gamma   90.00
#
_symmetry.space_group_name_H-M   'P 1'
#
loop_
_entity.id
_entity.type
_entity.pdbx_description
1 polymer ?
#
loop_
_entity_poly.entity_id
_entity_poly.type
_entity_poly.pdbx_seq_one_letter_code
_entity_poly.pdbx_strand_id
1 'polypeptide(L)'
;VSTHTLYDVAAGPEYIRPLREEIQAITATDSWSKAALDKMAKLGSLLRESIRCHGVALNLLTLKRMAMKDITLIDGTYISKGTLLAATAHPM
;
A
#
# COMPACT_ATOMS: atom_id res chain seq x y z
N VAL A 1 11.34 4.32 -1.10
CA VAL A 1 11.61 2.90 -1.39
C VAL A 1 11.35 2.13 -0.12
N SER A 2 10.32 1.28 -0.09
CA SER A 2 9.94 0.56 1.12
C SER A 2 10.93 -0.58 1.34
N THR A 3 11.74 -0.51 2.39
CA THR A 3 12.73 -1.54 2.76
C THR A 3 12.12 -2.93 2.80
N HIS A 4 10.84 -3.05 3.20
CA HIS A 4 10.07 -4.30 3.17
C HIS A 4 9.99 -4.95 1.79
N THR A 5 9.76 -4.17 0.73
CA THR A 5 9.71 -4.72 -0.63
C THR A 5 11.05 -5.35 -1.03
N LEU A 6 12.18 -4.77 -0.60
CA LEU A 6 13.49 -5.37 -0.86
C LEU A 6 13.66 -6.67 -0.10
N TYR A 7 13.18 -6.74 1.15
CA TYR A 7 13.17 -7.99 1.92
C TYR A 7 12.26 -9.05 1.33
N ASP A 8 11.06 -8.69 0.85
CA ASP A 8 10.13 -9.62 0.20
C ASP A 8 10.73 -10.26 -1.04
N VAL A 9 11.42 -9.45 -1.86
CA VAL A 9 12.11 -9.93 -3.06
C VAL A 9 13.33 -10.78 -2.71
N ALA A 10 14.05 -10.43 -1.63
CA ALA A 10 15.17 -11.24 -1.15
C ALA A 10 14.70 -12.59 -0.55
N ALA A 11 13.52 -12.60 0.07
CA ALA A 11 12.92 -13.80 0.65
C ALA A 11 12.30 -14.73 -0.40
N GLY A 12 11.84 -14.19 -1.53
CA GLY A 12 11.30 -14.94 -2.66
C GLY A 12 12.11 -14.74 -3.95
N PRO A 13 13.27 -15.43 -4.12
CA PRO A 13 14.12 -15.29 -5.31
C PRO A 13 13.40 -15.62 -6.62
N GLU A 14 12.34 -16.42 -6.58
CA GLU A 14 11.49 -16.76 -7.72
C GLU A 14 10.84 -15.54 -8.38
N TYR A 15 10.64 -14.44 -7.63
CA TYR A 15 10.06 -13.21 -8.15
C TYR A 15 11.07 -12.36 -8.94
N ILE A 16 12.37 -12.53 -8.69
CA ILE A 16 13.42 -11.67 -9.25
C ILE A 16 13.46 -11.76 -10.77
N ARG A 17 13.46 -12.98 -11.30
CA ARG A 17 13.53 -13.23 -12.74
C ARG A 17 12.34 -12.63 -13.50
N PRO A 18 11.07 -12.94 -13.17
CA PRO A 18 9.92 -12.40 -13.90
C PRO A 18 9.77 -10.88 -13.78
N LEU A 19 10.21 -10.28 -12.66
CA LEU A 19 10.27 -8.83 -12.50
C LEU A 19 11.33 -8.21 -13.41
N ARG A 20 12.53 -8.81 -13.47
CA ARG A 20 13.61 -8.33 -14.33
C ARG A 20 13.24 -8.40 -15.81
N GLU A 21 12.63 -9.50 -16.24
CA GLU A 21 12.15 -9.68 -17.62
C GLU A 21 11.10 -8.62 -17.99
N GLU A 22 10.13 -8.34 -17.10
CA GLU A 22 9.12 -7.29 -17.32
C GLU A 22 9.76 -5.90 -17.42
N ILE A 23 10.64 -5.55 -16.47
CA ILE A 23 11.30 -4.24 -16.43
C ILE A 23 12.16 -4.04 -17.68
N GLN A 24 12.95 -5.04 -18.08
CA GLN A 24 13.80 -4.96 -19.26
C GLN A 24 12.97 -4.82 -20.55
N ALA A 25 11.89 -5.60 -20.70
CA ALA A 25 11.02 -5.51 -21.86
C ALA A 25 10.39 -4.12 -22.01
N ILE A 26 9.89 -3.54 -20.92
CA ILE A 26 9.20 -2.24 -20.96
C ILE A 26 10.20 -1.08 -21.12
N THR A 27 11.32 -1.12 -20.40
CA THR A 27 12.33 -0.04 -20.47
C THR A 27 13.06 -0.01 -21.81
N ALA A 28 13.17 -1.15 -22.52
CA ALA A 28 13.68 -1.20 -23.87
C ALA A 28 12.78 -0.45 -24.88
N THR A 29 11.48 -0.35 -24.62
CA THR A 29 10.53 0.34 -25.50
C THR A 29 10.26 1.78 -25.08
N ASP A 30 9.97 2.02 -23.79
CA ASP A 30 9.40 3.30 -23.33
C ASP A 30 10.38 4.16 -22.51
N SER A 31 11.64 3.74 -22.39
CA SER A 31 12.63 4.33 -21.47
C SER A 31 12.10 4.42 -20.02
N TRP A 32 12.88 4.95 -19.09
CA TRP A 32 12.40 5.16 -17.72
C TRP A 32 11.48 6.39 -17.64
N SER A 33 10.21 6.20 -18.01
CA SER A 33 9.15 7.20 -17.92
C SER A 33 8.06 6.78 -16.91
N LYS A 34 7.25 7.73 -16.44
CA LYS A 34 6.10 7.42 -15.57
C LYS A 34 5.13 6.46 -16.26
N ALA A 35 4.87 6.67 -17.55
CA ALA A 35 4.01 5.80 -18.34
C ALA A 35 4.58 4.37 -18.45
N ALA A 36 5.91 4.21 -18.55
CA ALA A 36 6.56 2.91 -18.51
C ALA A 36 6.36 2.22 -17.14
N LEU A 37 6.51 2.96 -16.04
CA LEU A 37 6.25 2.43 -14.70
C LEU A 37 4.79 1.99 -14.51
N ASP A 38 3.82 2.74 -15.04
CA ASP A 38 2.40 2.39 -14.98
C ASP A 38 2.08 1.10 -15.77
N LYS A 39 2.91 0.73 -16.75
CA LYS A 39 2.80 -0.52 -17.52
C LYS A 39 3.41 -1.73 -16.81
N MET A 40 4.22 -1.55 -15.77
CA MET A 40 4.88 -2.66 -15.03
C MET A 40 3.91 -3.32 -14.05
N ALA A 41 3.06 -4.21 -14.55
CA ALA A 41 1.99 -4.83 -13.78
C ALA A 41 2.50 -5.72 -12.63
N LYS A 42 3.56 -6.51 -12.84
CA LYS A 42 4.12 -7.38 -11.79
C LYS A 42 4.82 -6.56 -10.72
N LEU A 43 5.61 -5.55 -11.11
CA LEU A 43 6.26 -4.65 -10.16
C LEU A 43 5.22 -3.90 -9.32
N GLY A 44 4.19 -3.36 -9.96
CA GLY A 44 3.08 -2.69 -9.27
C GLY A 44 2.32 -3.62 -8.33
N SER A 45 2.12 -4.88 -8.73
CA SER A 45 1.46 -5.90 -7.89
C SER A 45 2.30 -6.25 -6.66
N LEU A 46 3.61 -6.49 -6.83
CA LEU A 46 4.53 -6.76 -5.73
C LEU A 46 4.56 -5.60 -4.72
N LEU A 47 4.63 -4.36 -5.20
CA LEU A 47 4.62 -3.18 -4.33
C LEU A 47 3.31 -3.09 -3.52
N ARG A 48 2.16 -3.31 -4.16
CA ARG A 48 0.87 -3.34 -3.46
C ARG A 48 0.80 -4.47 -2.44
N GLU A 49 1.35 -5.63 -2.77
CA GLU A 49 1.35 -6.78 -1.87
C GLU A 49 2.28 -6.58 -0.67
N SER A 50 3.48 -6.02 -0.87
CA SER A 50 4.35 -5.61 0.23
C SER A 50 3.65 -4.62 1.15
N ILE A 51 2.93 -3.65 0.58
CA ILE A 51 2.15 -2.67 1.35
C ILE A 51 0.96 -3.34 2.07
N ARG A 52 0.33 -4.34 1.47
CA ARG A 52 -0.75 -5.12 2.10
C ARG A 52 -0.22 -5.88 3.31
N CYS A 53 0.91 -6.56 3.19
CA CYS A 53 1.51 -7.36 4.26
C CYS A 53 2.13 -6.52 5.38
N HIS A 54 2.74 -5.39 5.05
CA HIS A 54 3.51 -4.58 6.01
C HIS A 54 2.81 -3.28 6.44
N GLY A 55 1.70 -2.93 5.80
CA GLY A 55 0.98 -1.67 5.99
C GLY A 55 1.57 -0.50 5.18
N VAL A 56 0.69 0.45 4.83
CA VAL A 56 1.03 1.70 4.10
C VAL A 56 1.86 2.67 4.96
N ALA A 57 1.80 2.50 6.28
CA ALA A 57 2.61 3.19 7.26
C ALA A 57 2.86 2.21 8.40
N LEU A 58 3.95 2.37 9.13
CA LEU A 58 4.29 1.68 10.39
C LEU A 58 3.23 1.85 11.52
N ASN A 59 2.00 2.24 11.19
CA ASN A 59 0.90 2.51 12.09
C ASN A 59 -0.26 1.57 11.78
N LEU A 60 -0.60 0.70 12.73
CA LEU A 60 -1.79 -0.16 12.69
C LEU A 60 -3.11 0.64 12.58
N LEU A 61 -3.05 1.93 12.92
CA LEU A 61 -4.16 2.87 12.90
C LEU A 61 -3.98 3.91 11.79
N THR A 62 -4.95 3.97 10.88
CA THR A 62 -5.03 4.91 9.77
C THR A 62 -6.23 5.85 9.94
N LEU A 63 -6.41 6.79 9.01
CA LEU A 63 -7.56 7.72 8.98
C LEU A 63 -7.82 8.43 10.31
N LYS A 64 -6.77 8.99 10.92
CA LYS A 64 -6.89 9.81 12.12
C LYS A 64 -7.75 11.04 11.80
N ARG A 65 -8.91 11.12 12.43
CA ARG A 65 -9.91 12.20 12.27
C ARG A 65 -10.42 12.62 13.64
N MET A 66 -10.91 13.85 13.75
CA MET A 66 -11.58 14.33 14.95
C MET A 66 -13.04 14.64 14.61
N ALA A 67 -13.97 14.21 15.46
CA ALA A 67 -15.38 14.55 15.32
C ALA A 67 -15.58 16.06 15.57
N MET A 68 -15.92 16.82 14.54
CA MET A 68 -16.13 18.28 14.67
C MET A 68 -17.51 18.64 15.23
N LYS A 69 -18.43 17.67 15.23
CA LYS A 69 -19.79 17.71 15.77
C LYS A 69 -20.17 16.31 16.23
N ASP A 70 -21.25 16.21 16.98
CA ASP A 70 -21.80 14.92 17.38
C ASP A 70 -22.31 14.18 16.14
N ILE A 71 -21.94 12.91 15.99
CA ILE A 71 -22.37 12.04 14.90
C ILE A 71 -22.84 10.69 15.44
N THR A 72 -23.89 10.14 14.84
CA THR A 72 -24.29 8.75 15.05
C THR A 72 -23.97 7.99 13.78
N LEU A 73 -23.13 6.96 13.89
CA LEU A 73 -22.80 6.08 12.76
C LEU A 73 -23.99 5.17 12.43
N ILE A 74 -23.97 4.57 11.23
CA ILE A 74 -25.05 3.70 10.75
C ILE A 74 -25.24 2.44 11.61
N ASP A 75 -24.20 2.02 12.32
CA ASP A 75 -24.23 0.90 13.27
C ASP A 75 -24.81 1.30 14.65
N GLY A 76 -25.25 2.55 14.82
CA GLY A 76 -25.79 3.08 16.06
C GLY A 76 -24.74 3.66 17.01
N THR A 77 -23.45 3.59 16.68
CA THR A 77 -22.38 4.13 17.53
C THR A 77 -22.47 5.66 17.59
N TYR A 78 -22.66 6.20 18.79
CA TYR A 78 -22.67 7.64 19.03
C TYR A 78 -21.26 8.15 19.33
N ILE A 79 -20.84 9.22 18.64
CA ILE A 79 -19.52 9.83 18.76
C ILE A 79 -19.72 11.32 19.07
N SER A 80 -19.23 11.76 20.21
CA SER A 80 -19.30 13.16 20.62
C SER A 80 -18.25 14.03 19.94
N LYS A 81 -18.54 15.32 19.80
CA LYS A 81 -17.61 16.35 19.33
C LYS A 81 -16.32 16.32 20.15
N GLY A 82 -15.18 16.36 19.45
CA GLY A 82 -13.84 16.32 20.02
C GLY A 82 -13.24 14.91 20.10
N THR A 83 -14.02 13.86 19.84
CA THR A 83 -13.51 12.48 19.84
C THR A 83 -12.53 12.25 18.69
N LEU A 84 -11.36 11.67 19.00
CA LEU A 84 -10.40 11.22 18.00
C LEU A 84 -10.79 9.82 17.51
N LEU A 85 -10.94 9.68 16.21
CA LEU A 85 -11.27 8.44 15.52
C LEU A 85 -10.08 7.98 14.68
N ALA A 86 -9.88 6.68 14.60
CA ALA A 86 -8.96 6.04 13.69
C ALA A 86 -9.55 4.72 13.20
N ALA A 87 -9.16 4.30 12.01
CA ALA A 87 -9.56 3.03 11.42
C ALA A 87 -8.39 2.04 11.44
N THR A 88 -8.67 0.77 11.72
CA THR A 88 -7.68 -0.31 11.63
C THR A 88 -7.24 -0.47 10.17
N ALA A 89 -5.93 -0.39 9.92
CA ALA A 89 -5.36 -0.60 8.58
C ALA A 89 -5.35 -2.07 8.16
N HIS A 90 -5.39 -2.97 9.14
CA HIS A 90 -5.46 -4.41 8.97
C HIS A 90 -6.52 -4.99 9.89
N PRO A 91 -7.29 -5.99 9.44
CA PRO A 91 -8.16 -6.74 10.34
C PRO A 91 -7.29 -7.44 11.40
N MET A 92 -7.74 -7.36 12.66
CA MET A 92 -7.15 -8.06 13.80
C MET A 92 -7.50 -9.55 13.77
#